data_AF-A0A970H0M8-F1
#
_entry.id   AF-A0A970H0M8-F1
#
_cell.length_a   1.000
_cell.length_b   1.000
_cell.length_c   1.000
_cell.angle_alpha   90.00
_cell.angle_beta   90.00
_cell.angle_gamma   90.00
#
_symmetry.space_group_name_H-M   'P 1'
#
loop_
_entity.id
_entity.type
_entity.pdbx_description
1 polymer ?
#
loop_
_entity_poly.entity_id
_entity_poly.type
_entity_poly.pdbx_seq_one_letter_code
_entity_poly.pdbx_strand_id
1 'polypeptide(L)'
;MSFSDWLNPVTLKELRQMVRSRMVAAGLIGFLAISQIATGLVLLNSQEELQHGMQISEKGLGDGVFSTIYIILALLLLLAAPYFFGARMGAERSSEHLDLQYTTILKPRQLVDGKVVSAAILLLLFVSATLPFLSLAYLLRGLDVLQALLATVMLMFVAVACVFVALFLATAAPSRSLRVLVVLGMLWFQGMVLSLAIGGGMMMVNYQGLSLSSWSDWAVPGLFLAAWLSTCLLLRAATISLIMPAVANRAPAVRGWITVLWAFWGMVAALFAWHETEIAPVMVWAFLSLLAFAVFGAISASGAPGYSRRVLAGVSPSGGRRTLQFLFFSGAENGMCWALVMSLLTLLAASLVEAGCPDSWKPRGNDPDTMSLFILCCYLTTYIWGVRGLWRGLLHRWFTCRLTGVVAVIVMLLVWAIPQIMALGSPDKRVVWVFGNPFIGFNKKMDLIPIATTAAICAAVAVAANLKWLVAAIRDFIPPAPATQKRGD
;
A
#
# COMPACT_ATOMS: atom_id res chain seq x y z
N MET A 1 28.26 -1.51 -28.10
CA MET A 1 27.44 -1.52 -26.87
C MET A 1 26.54 -2.72 -26.92
N SER A 2 26.74 -3.67 -26.02
CA SER A 2 25.91 -4.88 -25.91
C SER A 2 24.61 -4.53 -25.17
N PHE A 3 23.51 -5.25 -25.43
CA PHE A 3 22.25 -5.13 -24.66
C PHE A 3 22.46 -5.28 -23.14
N SER A 4 23.55 -5.97 -22.73
CA SER A 4 23.98 -6.07 -21.34
C SER A 4 24.41 -4.75 -20.70
N ASP A 5 24.85 -3.76 -21.48
CA ASP A 5 25.33 -2.47 -20.96
C ASP A 5 24.18 -1.54 -20.55
N TRP A 6 22.97 -1.79 -21.10
CA TRP A 6 21.74 -1.07 -20.78
C TRP A 6 20.96 -1.68 -19.61
N LEU A 7 21.13 -3.00 -19.37
CA LEU A 7 20.49 -3.64 -18.23
C LEU A 7 21.24 -3.35 -16.94
N ASN A 8 20.45 -3.18 -15.88
CA ASN A 8 20.99 -3.08 -14.54
C ASN A 8 21.85 -4.33 -14.22
N PRO A 9 23.13 -4.17 -13.80
CA PRO A 9 24.03 -5.31 -13.56
C PRO A 9 23.50 -6.28 -12.50
N VAL A 10 22.68 -5.77 -11.56
CA VAL A 10 21.98 -6.59 -10.56
C VAL A 10 21.01 -7.56 -11.23
N THR A 11 20.25 -7.10 -12.23
CA THR A 11 19.30 -7.95 -12.97
C THR A 11 20.00 -9.10 -13.67
N LEU A 12 21.09 -8.81 -14.39
CA LEU A 12 21.86 -9.83 -15.10
C LEU A 12 22.44 -10.89 -14.14
N LYS A 13 22.94 -10.44 -12.98
CA LYS A 13 23.46 -11.34 -11.94
C LYS A 13 22.36 -12.27 -11.42
N GLU A 14 21.21 -11.72 -11.06
CA GLU A 14 20.08 -12.48 -10.51
C GLU A 14 19.49 -13.48 -11.53
N LEU A 15 19.32 -13.06 -12.78
CA LEU A 15 18.86 -13.94 -13.86
C LEU A 15 19.83 -15.10 -14.08
N ARG A 16 21.14 -14.83 -14.16
CA ARG A 16 22.16 -15.89 -14.30
C ARG A 16 22.12 -16.89 -13.15
N GLN A 17 21.89 -16.40 -11.92
CA GLN A 17 21.73 -17.25 -10.75
C GLN A 17 20.45 -18.08 -10.81
N MET A 18 19.33 -17.51 -11.27
CA MET A 18 18.05 -18.21 -11.40
C MET A 18 18.08 -19.30 -12.48
N VAL A 19 18.71 -19.05 -13.63
CA VAL A 19 18.87 -20.06 -14.70
C VAL A 19 19.64 -21.28 -14.21
N ARG A 20 20.62 -21.09 -13.32
CA ARG A 20 21.40 -22.20 -12.73
C ARG A 20 20.74 -22.81 -11.49
N SER A 21 19.63 -22.24 -11.02
CA SER A 21 18.97 -22.68 -9.80
C SER A 21 18.17 -23.96 -10.05
N ARG A 22 18.52 -25.03 -9.34
CA ARG A 22 17.75 -26.29 -9.36
C ARG A 22 16.30 -26.08 -8.91
N MET A 23 16.04 -25.13 -8.01
CA MET A 23 14.69 -24.83 -7.54
C MET A 23 13.82 -24.21 -8.64
N VAL A 24 14.38 -23.30 -9.45
CA VAL A 24 13.64 -22.66 -10.55
C VAL A 24 13.36 -23.69 -11.65
N ALA A 25 14.35 -24.50 -12.01
CA ALA A 25 14.18 -25.58 -12.97
C ALA A 25 13.14 -26.62 -12.51
N ALA A 26 13.23 -27.07 -11.25
CA ALA A 26 12.26 -28.00 -10.66
C ALA A 26 10.85 -27.39 -10.58
N GLY A 27 10.74 -26.09 -10.26
CA GLY A 27 9.49 -25.36 -10.26
C GLY A 27 8.82 -25.32 -11.63
N LEU A 28 9.59 -25.07 -12.70
CA LEU A 28 9.09 -25.06 -14.08
C LEU A 28 8.66 -26.46 -14.55
N ILE A 29 9.49 -27.48 -14.32
CA ILE A 29 9.17 -28.85 -14.69
C ILE A 29 7.95 -29.35 -13.90
N GLY A 30 7.92 -29.10 -12.59
CA GLY A 30 6.80 -29.46 -11.72
C GLY A 30 5.52 -28.76 -12.14
N PHE A 31 5.59 -27.47 -12.48
CA PHE A 31 4.45 -26.72 -13.00
C PHE A 31 3.89 -27.32 -14.28
N LEU A 32 4.75 -27.64 -15.26
CA LEU A 32 4.34 -28.26 -16.52
C LEU A 32 3.74 -29.65 -16.29
N ALA A 33 4.37 -30.48 -15.46
CA ALA A 33 3.89 -31.82 -15.15
C ALA A 33 2.52 -31.80 -14.44
N ILE A 34 2.36 -30.95 -13.42
CA ILE A 34 1.09 -30.78 -12.70
C ILE A 34 0.00 -30.26 -13.66
N SER A 35 0.33 -29.30 -14.52
CA SER A 35 -0.63 -28.76 -15.50
C SER A 35 -1.06 -29.79 -16.53
N GLN A 36 -0.15 -30.66 -16.99
CA GLN A 36 -0.46 -31.79 -17.88
C GLN A 36 -1.39 -32.81 -17.20
N ILE A 37 -1.04 -33.24 -15.98
CA ILE A 37 -1.86 -34.19 -15.21
C ILE A 37 -3.25 -33.60 -14.94
N ALA A 38 -3.32 -32.34 -14.50
CA ALA A 38 -4.57 -31.66 -14.22
C ALA A 38 -5.45 -31.55 -15.46
N THR A 39 -4.88 -31.19 -16.61
CA THR A 39 -5.60 -31.16 -17.89
C THR A 39 -6.14 -32.56 -18.24
N GLY A 40 -5.33 -33.60 -18.08
CA GLY A 40 -5.75 -34.98 -18.33
C GLY A 40 -6.90 -35.42 -17.43
N LEU A 41 -6.85 -35.09 -16.13
CA LEU A 41 -7.92 -35.41 -15.17
C LEU A 41 -9.24 -34.72 -15.54
N VAL A 42 -9.20 -33.44 -15.93
CA VAL A 42 -10.40 -32.71 -16.38
C VAL A 42 -11.02 -33.42 -17.58
N LEU A 43 -10.21 -33.78 -18.58
CA LEU A 43 -10.70 -34.46 -19.78
C LEU A 43 -11.29 -35.84 -19.49
N LEU A 44 -10.69 -36.62 -18.57
CA LEU A 44 -11.20 -37.94 -18.16
C LEU A 44 -12.53 -37.83 -17.42
N ASN A 45 -12.64 -36.92 -16.45
CA ASN A 45 -13.88 -36.73 -15.69
C ASN A 45 -15.05 -36.32 -16.58
N SER A 46 -14.78 -35.55 -17.64
CA SER A 46 -15.80 -35.14 -18.60
C SER A 46 -16.24 -36.24 -19.57
N GLN A 47 -15.54 -37.37 -19.67
CA GLN A 47 -15.98 -38.50 -20.51
C GLN A 47 -17.25 -39.16 -19.97
N GLU A 48 -17.40 -39.23 -18.63
CA GLU A 48 -18.58 -39.82 -17.99
C GLU A 48 -19.84 -38.97 -18.22
N GLU A 49 -19.71 -37.65 -18.20
CA GLU A 49 -20.79 -36.69 -18.47
C GLU A 49 -21.28 -36.80 -19.93
N LEU A 50 -20.35 -36.98 -20.87
CA LEU A 50 -20.64 -37.19 -22.29
C LEU A 50 -21.39 -38.51 -22.56
N GLN A 51 -21.07 -39.57 -21.82
CA GLN A 51 -21.69 -40.90 -21.99
C GLN A 51 -23.11 -40.98 -21.43
N HIS A 52 -23.44 -40.20 -20.39
CA HIS A 52 -24.77 -40.22 -19.76
C HIS A 52 -25.80 -39.30 -20.42
N GLY A 53 -25.46 -38.65 -21.55
CA GLY A 53 -26.41 -37.80 -22.29
C GLY A 53 -26.89 -36.56 -21.51
N MET A 54 -26.25 -36.23 -20.38
CA MET A 54 -26.46 -34.93 -19.75
C MET A 54 -25.95 -33.87 -20.71
N GLN A 55 -26.77 -32.86 -20.99
CA GLN A 55 -26.34 -31.69 -21.74
C GLN A 55 -25.07 -31.18 -21.07
N ILE A 56 -23.93 -31.29 -21.76
CA ILE A 56 -22.73 -30.54 -21.40
C ILE A 56 -23.23 -29.11 -21.21
N SER A 57 -23.09 -28.57 -19.99
CA SER A 57 -23.46 -27.19 -19.69
C SER A 57 -22.96 -26.31 -20.84
N GLU A 58 -23.76 -25.35 -21.31
CA GLU A 58 -23.52 -24.53 -22.52
C GLU A 58 -22.10 -23.93 -22.66
N LYS A 59 -21.26 -24.00 -21.60
CA LYS A 59 -19.87 -23.53 -21.53
C LYS A 59 -18.77 -24.49 -22.02
N GLY A 60 -19.05 -25.74 -22.36
CA GLY A 60 -18.07 -26.65 -22.98
C GLY A 60 -16.86 -27.03 -22.10
N LEU A 61 -16.04 -27.97 -22.59
CA LEU A 61 -14.92 -28.59 -21.85
C LEU A 61 -13.73 -27.64 -21.62
N GLY A 62 -13.62 -26.59 -22.43
CA GLY A 62 -12.51 -25.63 -22.37
C GLY A 62 -12.44 -24.86 -21.06
N ASP A 63 -13.59 -24.46 -20.48
CA ASP A 63 -13.66 -23.65 -19.26
C ASP A 63 -13.04 -24.39 -18.06
N GLY A 64 -13.37 -25.68 -17.89
CA GLY A 64 -12.78 -26.51 -16.85
C GLY A 64 -11.25 -26.62 -16.96
N VAL A 65 -10.73 -26.78 -18.17
CA VAL A 65 -9.29 -26.85 -18.43
C VAL A 65 -8.61 -25.53 -18.10
N PHE A 66 -9.15 -24.41 -18.60
CA PHE A 66 -8.62 -23.08 -18.31
C PHE A 66 -8.63 -22.77 -16.82
N SER A 67 -9.79 -22.94 -16.17
CA SER A 67 -9.99 -22.64 -14.75
C SER A 67 -8.98 -23.40 -13.88
N THR A 68 -8.79 -24.69 -14.14
CA THR A 68 -7.83 -25.52 -13.40
C THR A 68 -6.39 -25.01 -13.57
N ILE A 69 -5.98 -24.68 -14.79
CA ILE A 69 -4.63 -24.22 -15.09
C ILE A 69 -4.39 -22.82 -14.57
N TYR A 70 -5.40 -21.95 -14.63
CA TYR A 70 -5.36 -20.61 -14.08
C TYR A 70 -5.21 -20.64 -12.56
N ILE A 71 -5.89 -21.55 -11.85
CA ILE A 71 -5.71 -21.76 -10.39
C ILE A 71 -4.27 -22.20 -10.09
N ILE A 72 -3.75 -23.19 -10.81
CA ILE A 72 -2.38 -23.70 -10.61
C ILE A 72 -1.36 -22.58 -10.87
N LEU A 73 -1.55 -21.81 -11.94
CA LEU A 73 -0.71 -20.64 -12.25
C LEU A 73 -0.82 -19.58 -11.15
N ALA A 74 -2.02 -19.24 -10.69
CA ALA A 74 -2.23 -18.23 -9.66
C ALA A 74 -1.58 -18.63 -8.33
N LEU A 75 -1.69 -19.90 -7.92
CA LEU A 75 -0.99 -20.43 -6.75
C LEU A 75 0.52 -20.23 -6.87
N LEU A 76 1.09 -20.56 -8.03
CA LEU A 76 2.52 -20.42 -8.26
C LEU A 76 2.97 -18.96 -8.27
N LEU A 77 2.27 -18.09 -9.00
CA LEU A 77 2.66 -16.69 -9.17
C LEU A 77 2.39 -15.82 -7.95
N LEU A 78 1.33 -16.11 -7.17
CA LEU A 78 0.91 -15.27 -6.04
C LEU A 78 1.41 -15.75 -4.68
N LEU A 79 1.71 -17.05 -4.52
CA LEU A 79 2.29 -17.58 -3.28
C LEU A 79 3.76 -17.97 -3.45
N ALA A 80 4.06 -18.89 -4.38
CA ALA A 80 5.40 -19.48 -4.47
C ALA A 80 6.46 -18.46 -4.89
N ALA A 81 6.19 -17.65 -5.93
CA ALA A 81 7.16 -16.67 -6.42
C ALA A 81 7.46 -15.54 -5.41
N PRO A 82 6.46 -14.85 -4.81
CA PRO A 82 6.71 -13.83 -3.78
C PRO A 82 7.44 -14.41 -2.57
N TYR A 83 7.12 -15.63 -2.15
CA TYR A 83 7.85 -16.32 -1.09
C TYR A 83 9.31 -16.56 -1.47
N PHE A 84 9.59 -17.06 -2.68
CA PHE A 84 10.95 -17.28 -3.17
C PHE A 84 11.79 -15.99 -3.19
N PHE A 85 11.25 -14.89 -3.72
CA PHE A 85 11.96 -13.60 -3.75
C PHE A 85 12.10 -12.97 -2.37
N GLY A 86 11.06 -13.04 -1.54
CA GLY A 86 11.08 -12.55 -0.16
C GLY A 86 12.08 -13.31 0.72
N ALA A 87 12.13 -14.64 0.60
CA ALA A 87 13.07 -15.48 1.33
C ALA A 87 14.53 -15.21 0.91
N ARG A 88 14.81 -15.04 -0.39
CA ARG A 88 16.16 -14.68 -0.86
C ARG A 88 16.58 -13.29 -0.37
N MET A 89 15.68 -12.31 -0.39
CA MET A 89 15.94 -10.97 0.14
C MET A 89 16.18 -10.98 1.67
N GLY A 90 15.37 -11.76 2.40
CA GLY A 90 15.53 -11.91 3.85
C GLY A 90 16.81 -12.65 4.23
N ALA A 91 17.22 -13.65 3.43
CA ALA A 91 18.47 -14.38 3.61
C ALA A 91 19.68 -13.46 3.45
N GLU A 92 19.75 -12.70 2.36
CA GLU A 92 20.83 -11.71 2.09
C GLU A 92 21.00 -10.71 3.23
N ARG A 93 19.89 -10.27 3.84
CA ARG A 93 19.90 -9.32 4.96
C ARG A 93 20.25 -9.96 6.31
N SER A 94 20.10 -11.28 6.44
CA SER A 94 20.31 -12.00 7.70
C SER A 94 21.68 -12.68 7.80
N SER A 95 22.31 -12.98 6.66
CA SER A 95 23.70 -13.42 6.59
C SER A 95 24.71 -12.30 6.90
N GLU A 96 24.27 -11.05 6.91
CA GLU A 96 25.06 -9.91 7.40
C GLU A 96 25.07 -9.87 8.94
N HIS A 97 25.88 -10.74 9.55
CA HIS A 97 26.55 -10.33 10.78
C HIS A 97 27.54 -9.22 10.41
N LEU A 98 27.23 -8.01 10.88
CA LEU A 98 28.13 -6.93 11.33
C LEU A 98 29.53 -6.85 10.65
N ASP A 99 29.76 -5.72 9.97
CA ASP A 99 31.05 -5.01 9.76
C ASP A 99 31.77 -4.97 8.41
N LEU A 100 31.46 -5.74 7.35
CA LEU A 100 32.41 -5.81 6.22
C LEU A 100 31.93 -5.67 4.76
N GLN A 101 30.74 -5.13 4.47
CA GLN A 101 30.35 -4.82 3.07
C GLN A 101 29.80 -3.41 2.82
N TYR A 102 30.26 -2.41 3.58
CA TYR A 102 30.02 -0.99 3.29
C TYR A 102 30.87 -0.42 2.13
N THR A 103 31.24 -1.23 1.14
CA THR A 103 32.06 -0.84 -0.02
C THR A 103 31.50 -1.28 -1.37
N THR A 104 30.18 -1.45 -1.51
CA THR A 104 29.60 -1.57 -2.87
C THR A 104 29.07 -0.22 -3.35
N ILE A 105 29.51 0.19 -4.55
CA ILE A 105 29.16 1.43 -5.26
C ILE A 105 27.67 1.43 -5.72
N LEU A 106 26.90 0.39 -5.36
CA LEU A 106 25.55 0.17 -5.87
C LEU A 106 24.52 1.06 -5.15
N LYS A 107 23.75 1.81 -5.94
CA LYS A 107 22.66 2.64 -5.40
C LYS A 107 21.54 1.72 -4.89
N PRO A 108 20.92 1.98 -3.72
CA PRO A 108 19.80 1.18 -3.20
C PRO A 108 18.63 1.00 -4.19
N ARG A 109 18.42 1.99 -5.07
CA ARG A 109 17.44 1.94 -6.17
C ARG A 109 17.75 0.82 -7.17
N GLN A 110 19.01 0.71 -7.60
CA GLN A 110 19.44 -0.33 -8.54
C GLN A 110 19.30 -1.72 -7.94
N LEU A 111 19.45 -1.89 -6.62
CA LEU A 111 19.24 -3.17 -5.97
C LEU A 111 17.77 -3.61 -6.07
N VAL A 112 16.83 -2.75 -5.67
CA VAL A 112 15.39 -3.05 -5.68
C VAL A 112 14.88 -3.26 -7.11
N ASP A 113 15.19 -2.34 -8.01
CA ASP A 113 14.77 -2.43 -9.42
C ASP A 113 15.34 -3.67 -10.09
N GLY A 114 16.59 -4.02 -9.76
CA GLY A 114 17.24 -5.22 -10.28
C GLY A 114 16.51 -6.51 -9.90
N LYS A 115 16.12 -6.64 -8.62
CA LYS A 115 15.39 -7.81 -8.11
C LYS A 115 13.98 -7.89 -8.68
N VAL A 116 13.26 -6.77 -8.76
CA VAL A 116 11.88 -6.76 -9.31
C VAL A 116 11.87 -7.11 -10.79
N VAL A 117 12.76 -6.54 -11.60
CA VAL A 117 12.81 -6.87 -13.04
C VAL A 117 13.17 -8.34 -13.25
N SER A 118 14.10 -8.87 -12.45
CA SER A 118 14.44 -10.30 -12.50
C SER A 118 13.26 -11.19 -12.13
N ALA A 119 12.47 -10.78 -11.14
CA ALA A 119 11.23 -11.45 -10.76
C ALA A 119 10.17 -11.38 -11.85
N ALA A 120 9.95 -10.21 -12.46
CA ALA A 120 9.00 -10.04 -13.55
C ALA A 120 9.35 -10.94 -14.75
N ILE A 121 10.63 -11.08 -15.10
CA ILE A 121 11.07 -11.99 -16.17
C ILE A 121 10.79 -13.45 -15.80
N LEU A 122 11.02 -13.84 -14.54
CA LEU A 122 10.70 -15.19 -14.08
C LEU A 122 9.19 -15.46 -14.11
N LEU A 123 8.37 -14.51 -13.66
CA LEU A 123 6.90 -14.61 -13.74
C LEU A 123 6.43 -14.72 -15.19
N LEU A 124 7.01 -13.91 -16.08
CA LEU A 124 6.74 -13.96 -17.53
C LEU A 124 7.10 -15.32 -18.13
N LEU A 125 8.17 -15.97 -17.68
CA LEU A 125 8.53 -17.33 -18.10
C LEU A 125 7.44 -18.34 -17.74
N PHE A 126 6.90 -18.29 -16.52
CA PHE A 126 5.81 -19.18 -16.09
C PHE A 126 4.50 -18.89 -16.84
N VAL A 127 4.18 -17.61 -17.08
CA VAL A 127 3.03 -17.21 -17.92
C VAL A 127 3.21 -17.68 -19.36
N SER A 128 4.41 -17.59 -19.92
CA SER A 128 4.67 -18.10 -21.27
C SER A 128 4.52 -19.62 -21.34
N ALA A 129 4.82 -20.34 -20.26
CA ALA A 129 4.69 -21.79 -20.18
C ALA A 129 3.21 -22.26 -20.14
N THR A 130 2.24 -21.38 -19.85
CA THR A 130 0.81 -21.73 -19.89
C THR A 130 0.16 -21.59 -21.24
N LEU A 131 0.75 -20.82 -22.16
CA LEU A 131 0.21 -20.60 -23.50
C LEU A 131 -0.20 -21.87 -24.27
N PRO A 132 0.59 -22.97 -24.30
CA PRO A 132 0.15 -24.18 -25.00
C PRO A 132 -1.12 -24.78 -24.40
N PHE A 133 -1.29 -24.70 -23.08
CA PHE A 133 -2.52 -25.17 -22.43
C PHE A 133 -3.71 -24.24 -22.68
N LEU A 134 -3.47 -22.93 -22.72
CA LEU A 134 -4.48 -21.94 -23.09
C LEU A 134 -5.01 -22.21 -24.51
N SER A 135 -4.12 -22.56 -25.43
CA SER A 135 -4.48 -22.92 -26.81
C SER A 135 -5.33 -24.20 -26.89
N LEU A 136 -5.06 -25.17 -26.01
CA LEU A 136 -5.86 -26.38 -25.89
C LEU A 136 -7.26 -26.09 -25.34
N ALA A 137 -7.36 -25.26 -24.29
CA ALA A 137 -8.64 -24.84 -23.72
C ALA A 137 -9.52 -24.11 -24.76
N TYR A 138 -8.89 -23.27 -25.61
CA TYR A 138 -9.57 -22.63 -26.73
C TYR A 138 -10.11 -23.63 -27.76
N LEU A 139 -9.31 -24.64 -28.14
CA LEU A 139 -9.71 -25.65 -29.13
C LEU A 139 -10.94 -26.45 -28.68
N LEU A 140 -11.10 -26.65 -27.36
CA LEU A 140 -12.25 -27.31 -26.74
C LEU A 140 -13.53 -26.46 -26.71
N ARG A 141 -13.56 -25.34 -27.47
CA ARG A 141 -14.72 -24.45 -27.69
C ARG A 141 -15.35 -23.89 -26.41
N GLY A 142 -14.56 -23.68 -25.36
CA GLY A 142 -15.06 -23.20 -24.07
C GLY A 142 -14.79 -21.73 -23.73
N LEU A 143 -13.96 -21.00 -24.48
CA LEU A 143 -13.51 -19.65 -24.08
C LEU A 143 -13.22 -18.70 -25.25
N ASP A 144 -13.38 -17.41 -24.98
CA ASP A 144 -12.76 -16.34 -25.77
C ASP A 144 -11.27 -16.21 -25.41
N VAL A 145 -10.39 -16.34 -26.42
CA VAL A 145 -8.93 -16.24 -26.26
C VAL A 145 -8.52 -14.90 -25.67
N LEU A 146 -9.18 -13.82 -26.07
CA LEU A 146 -8.82 -12.48 -25.65
C LEU A 146 -9.04 -12.30 -24.14
N GLN A 147 -10.18 -12.80 -23.62
CA GLN A 147 -10.50 -12.75 -22.19
C GLN A 147 -9.55 -13.61 -21.37
N ALA A 148 -9.26 -14.82 -21.83
CA ALA A 148 -8.33 -15.74 -21.17
C ALA A 148 -6.90 -15.16 -21.10
N LEU A 149 -6.45 -14.52 -22.19
CA LEU A 149 -5.16 -13.83 -22.23
C LEU A 149 -5.15 -12.60 -21.29
N LEU A 150 -6.20 -11.77 -21.32
CA LEU A 150 -6.31 -10.59 -20.47
C LEU A 150 -6.31 -10.96 -18.98
N ALA A 151 -7.07 -11.99 -18.59
CA ALA A 151 -7.09 -12.51 -17.22
C ALA A 151 -5.67 -12.97 -16.79
N THR A 152 -4.96 -13.69 -17.67
CA THR A 152 -3.60 -14.16 -17.40
C THR A 152 -2.59 -12.99 -17.28
N VAL A 153 -2.73 -11.96 -18.10
CA VAL A 153 -1.90 -10.74 -18.03
C VAL A 153 -2.19 -9.93 -16.77
N MET A 154 -3.46 -9.77 -16.39
CA MET A 154 -3.83 -9.12 -15.12
C MET A 154 -3.28 -9.89 -13.92
N LEU A 155 -3.34 -11.23 -13.94
CA LEU A 155 -2.72 -12.07 -12.92
C LEU A 155 -1.21 -11.82 -12.81
N MET A 156 -0.51 -11.66 -13.94
CA MET A 156 0.91 -11.31 -13.95
C MET A 156 1.18 -9.95 -13.27
N PHE A 157 0.35 -8.94 -13.53
CA PHE A 157 0.46 -7.65 -12.84
C PHE A 157 0.26 -7.80 -11.33
N VAL A 158 -0.79 -8.50 -10.89
CA VAL A 158 -1.01 -8.79 -9.46
C VAL A 158 0.20 -9.51 -8.84
N ALA A 159 0.78 -10.49 -9.55
CA ALA A 159 1.96 -11.21 -9.09
C ALA A 159 3.18 -10.31 -8.89
N VAL A 160 3.42 -9.36 -9.81
CA VAL A 160 4.49 -8.36 -9.65
C VAL A 160 4.24 -7.49 -8.40
N ALA A 161 3.00 -7.08 -8.15
CA ALA A 161 2.66 -6.34 -6.93
C ALA A 161 2.91 -7.18 -5.66
N CYS A 162 2.55 -8.46 -5.67
CA CYS A 162 2.84 -9.39 -4.58
C CYS A 162 4.36 -9.55 -4.33
N VAL A 163 5.20 -9.54 -5.37
CA VAL A 163 6.66 -9.53 -5.22
C VAL A 163 7.14 -8.25 -4.53
N PHE A 164 6.60 -7.08 -4.89
CA PHE A 164 6.92 -5.83 -4.18
C PHE A 164 6.57 -5.90 -2.69
N VAL A 165 5.40 -6.45 -2.35
CA VAL A 165 4.97 -6.67 -0.96
C VAL A 165 5.95 -7.59 -0.24
N ALA A 166 6.31 -8.72 -0.85
CA ALA A 166 7.25 -9.67 -0.27
C ALA A 166 8.64 -9.06 -0.03
N LEU A 167 9.18 -8.29 -0.98
CA LEU A 167 10.45 -7.57 -0.82
C LEU A 167 10.37 -6.54 0.30
N PHE A 168 9.28 -5.76 0.37
CA PHE A 168 9.06 -4.78 1.43
C PHE A 168 9.05 -5.44 2.80
N LEU A 169 8.21 -6.47 2.99
CA LEU A 169 8.09 -7.20 4.25
C LEU A 169 9.39 -7.89 4.67
N ALA A 170 10.13 -8.48 3.72
CA ALA A 170 11.44 -9.08 3.97
C ALA A 170 12.46 -8.04 4.49
N THR A 171 12.40 -6.80 4.03
CA THR A 171 13.26 -5.71 4.53
C THR A 171 12.81 -5.10 5.85
N ALA A 172 11.51 -5.21 6.19
CA ALA A 172 10.92 -4.57 7.35
C ALA A 172 11.11 -5.35 8.67
N ALA A 173 11.44 -6.65 8.62
CA ALA A 173 11.49 -7.52 9.81
C ALA A 173 12.93 -7.70 10.37
N PRO A 174 13.34 -6.94 11.41
CA PRO A 174 14.70 -6.99 11.94
C PRO A 174 14.97 -8.21 12.85
N SER A 175 13.99 -8.68 13.62
CA SER A 175 14.18 -9.79 14.58
C SER A 175 13.66 -11.12 14.05
N ARG A 176 14.21 -12.23 14.57
CA ARG A 176 13.81 -13.59 14.16
C ARG A 176 12.32 -13.87 14.42
N SER A 177 11.79 -13.46 15.58
CA SER A 177 10.38 -13.64 15.94
C SER A 177 9.44 -12.80 15.08
N LEU A 178 9.79 -11.54 14.81
CA LEU A 178 9.02 -10.69 13.89
C LEU A 178 9.03 -11.24 12.47
N ARG A 179 10.12 -11.88 12.03
CA ARG A 179 10.19 -12.49 10.70
C ARG A 179 9.18 -13.62 10.52
N VAL A 180 9.02 -14.49 11.54
CA VAL A 180 8.01 -15.55 11.50
C VAL A 180 6.60 -14.95 11.41
N LEU A 181 6.29 -13.96 12.26
CA LEU A 181 4.99 -13.27 12.24
C LEU A 181 4.72 -12.60 10.89
N VAL A 182 5.73 -11.94 10.31
CA VAL A 182 5.62 -11.27 9.01
C VAL A 182 5.42 -12.27 7.87
N VAL A 183 6.07 -13.43 7.91
CA VAL A 183 5.85 -14.50 6.91
C VAL A 183 4.44 -15.07 7.03
N LEU A 184 3.94 -15.32 8.24
CA LEU A 184 2.58 -15.81 8.45
C LEU A 184 1.53 -14.78 7.98
N GLY A 185 1.72 -13.50 8.34
CA GLY A 185 0.86 -12.42 7.87
C GLY A 185 0.90 -12.24 6.35
N MET A 186 2.07 -12.40 5.73
CA MET A 186 2.26 -12.37 4.28
C MET A 186 1.50 -13.51 3.59
N LEU A 187 1.59 -14.74 4.10
CA LEU A 187 0.86 -15.88 3.55
C LEU A 187 -0.65 -15.70 3.65
N TRP A 188 -1.16 -15.18 4.77
CA TRP A 188 -2.58 -14.88 4.94
C TRP A 188 -3.05 -13.81 3.95
N PHE A 189 -2.33 -12.68 3.86
CA PHE A 189 -2.66 -11.59 2.93
C PHE A 189 -2.61 -12.07 1.47
N GLN A 190 -1.60 -12.85 1.09
CA GLN A 190 -1.47 -13.40 -0.26
C GLN A 190 -2.52 -14.46 -0.56
N GLY A 191 -2.98 -15.22 0.44
CA GLY A 191 -4.12 -16.12 0.32
C GLY A 191 -5.42 -15.39 -0.01
N MET A 192 -5.66 -14.22 0.61
CA MET A 192 -6.80 -13.37 0.26
C MET A 192 -6.69 -12.82 -1.17
N VAL A 193 -5.51 -12.31 -1.55
CA VAL A 193 -5.26 -11.81 -2.92
C VAL A 193 -5.41 -12.93 -3.95
N LEU A 194 -4.96 -14.14 -3.63
CA LEU A 194 -5.14 -15.32 -4.47
C LEU A 194 -6.61 -15.62 -4.71
N SER A 195 -7.43 -15.66 -3.65
CA SER A 195 -8.87 -15.90 -3.78
C SER A 195 -9.54 -14.83 -4.65
N LEU A 196 -9.18 -13.55 -4.45
CA LEU A 196 -9.70 -12.44 -5.26
C LEU A 196 -9.26 -12.54 -6.72
N ALA A 197 -8.00 -12.89 -6.98
CA ALA A 197 -7.45 -13.00 -8.33
C ALA A 197 -8.03 -14.20 -9.10
N ILE A 198 -8.29 -15.31 -8.41
CA ILE A 198 -8.99 -16.48 -8.96
C ILE A 198 -10.43 -16.08 -9.32
N GLY A 199 -11.17 -15.52 -8.36
CA GLY A 199 -12.55 -15.09 -8.57
C GLY A 199 -12.67 -14.04 -9.69
N GLY A 200 -11.81 -13.01 -9.68
CA GLY A 200 -11.80 -11.98 -10.70
C GLY A 200 -11.44 -12.50 -12.10
N GLY A 201 -10.45 -13.40 -12.20
CA GLY A 201 -10.08 -14.03 -13.47
C GLY A 201 -11.20 -14.92 -14.04
N MET A 202 -11.85 -15.71 -13.18
CA MET A 202 -13.02 -16.51 -13.57
C MET A 202 -14.19 -15.62 -13.99
N MET A 203 -14.46 -14.53 -13.29
CA MET A 203 -15.53 -13.59 -13.66
C MET A 203 -15.26 -12.95 -15.02
N MET A 204 -14.02 -12.59 -15.33
CA MET A 204 -13.66 -12.02 -16.64
C MET A 204 -13.89 -12.98 -17.79
N VAL A 205 -13.53 -14.26 -17.62
CA VAL A 205 -13.72 -15.29 -18.64
C VAL A 205 -15.19 -15.68 -18.80
N ASN A 206 -15.95 -15.61 -17.72
CA ASN A 206 -17.38 -15.92 -17.74
C ASN A 206 -18.25 -14.75 -18.22
N TYR A 207 -17.65 -13.58 -18.45
CA TYR A 207 -18.36 -12.40 -18.91
C TYR A 207 -18.63 -12.50 -20.41
N GLN A 208 -19.89 -12.68 -20.81
CA GLN A 208 -20.24 -12.79 -22.23
C GLN A 208 -20.18 -11.40 -22.90
N GLY A 209 -19.18 -11.22 -23.77
CA GLY A 209 -19.01 -10.00 -24.57
C GLY A 209 -18.13 -8.95 -23.91
N LEU A 210 -16.84 -8.91 -24.29
CA LEU A 210 -16.04 -7.70 -24.11
C LEU A 210 -16.55 -6.65 -25.09
N SER A 211 -17.47 -5.79 -24.64
CA SER A 211 -17.70 -4.54 -25.32
C SER A 211 -16.51 -3.63 -25.03
N LEU A 212 -15.94 -2.99 -26.05
CA LEU A 212 -14.94 -1.92 -25.91
C LEU A 212 -15.53 -0.57 -26.35
N SER A 213 -16.85 -0.50 -26.48
CA SER A 213 -17.55 0.67 -27.00
C SER A 213 -17.90 1.68 -25.91
N SER A 214 -18.06 1.24 -24.66
CA SER A 214 -18.52 2.09 -23.58
C SER A 214 -17.33 2.66 -22.79
N TRP A 215 -17.48 3.87 -22.24
CA TRP A 215 -16.47 4.49 -21.38
C TRP A 215 -16.09 3.61 -20.17
N SER A 216 -17.08 2.90 -19.60
CA SER A 216 -16.90 1.94 -18.51
C SER A 216 -15.90 0.84 -18.83
N ASP A 217 -15.86 0.40 -20.08
CA ASP A 217 -15.07 -0.75 -20.53
C ASP A 217 -13.58 -0.44 -20.53
N TRP A 218 -13.22 0.83 -20.73
CA TRP A 218 -11.84 1.34 -20.63
C TRP A 218 -11.49 1.87 -19.23
N ALA A 219 -12.48 2.41 -18.52
CA ALA A 219 -12.29 2.97 -17.18
C ALA A 219 -11.85 1.91 -16.16
N VAL A 220 -12.46 0.72 -16.15
CA VAL A 220 -12.14 -0.33 -15.17
C VAL A 220 -10.69 -0.86 -15.33
N PRO A 221 -10.23 -1.26 -16.53
CA PRO A 221 -8.83 -1.65 -16.73
C PRO A 221 -7.86 -0.50 -16.49
N GLY A 222 -8.22 0.74 -16.86
CA GLY A 222 -7.40 1.94 -16.62
C GLY A 222 -7.20 2.21 -15.12
N LEU A 223 -8.28 2.15 -14.33
CA LEU A 223 -8.23 2.26 -12.87
C LEU A 223 -7.42 1.13 -12.24
N PHE A 224 -7.57 -0.11 -12.72
CA PHE A 224 -6.77 -1.23 -12.26
C PHE A 224 -5.27 -0.99 -12.49
N LEU A 225 -4.88 -0.60 -13.71
CA LEU A 225 -3.47 -0.32 -14.03
C LEU A 225 -2.92 0.86 -13.21
N ALA A 226 -3.73 1.89 -12.98
CA ALA A 226 -3.35 3.02 -12.14
C ALA A 226 -3.18 2.61 -10.66
N ALA A 227 -4.09 1.79 -10.13
CA ALA A 227 -4.01 1.21 -8.77
C ALA A 227 -2.80 0.29 -8.61
N TRP A 228 -2.54 -0.54 -9.62
CA TRP A 228 -1.38 -1.40 -9.69
C TRP A 228 -0.08 -0.58 -9.67
N LEU A 229 0.05 0.38 -10.60
CA LEU A 229 1.26 1.20 -10.74
C LEU A 229 1.52 2.02 -9.48
N SER A 230 0.49 2.65 -8.92
CA SER A 230 0.61 3.44 -7.69
C SER A 230 1.06 2.61 -6.50
N THR A 231 0.49 1.40 -6.33
CA THR A 231 0.91 0.46 -5.28
C THR A 231 2.36 0.01 -5.46
N CYS A 232 2.78 -0.35 -6.68
CA CYS A 232 4.15 -0.73 -6.99
C CYS A 232 5.15 0.41 -6.71
N LEU A 233 4.83 1.64 -7.13
CA LEU A 233 5.71 2.80 -6.91
C LEU A 233 5.84 3.16 -5.43
N LEU A 234 4.76 3.08 -4.67
CA LEU A 234 4.77 3.31 -3.22
C LEU A 234 5.59 2.25 -2.49
N LEU A 235 5.36 0.96 -2.78
CA LEU A 235 6.12 -0.14 -2.19
C LEU A 235 7.60 -0.08 -2.57
N ARG A 236 7.92 0.27 -3.82
CA ARG A 236 9.29 0.53 -4.27
C ARG A 236 9.95 1.62 -3.43
N ALA A 237 9.29 2.77 -3.25
CA ALA A 237 9.80 3.88 -2.46
C ALA A 237 10.00 3.48 -0.98
N ALA A 238 9.06 2.72 -0.42
CA ALA A 238 9.11 2.22 0.94
C ALA A 238 10.28 1.24 1.14
N THR A 239 10.45 0.26 0.25
CA THR A 239 11.58 -0.69 0.29
C THR A 239 12.93 0.01 0.17
N ILE A 240 13.07 0.99 -0.74
CA ILE A 240 14.29 1.80 -0.86
C ILE A 240 14.59 2.52 0.47
N SER A 241 13.56 3.07 1.11
CA SER A 241 13.71 3.79 2.38
C SER A 241 14.18 2.88 3.53
N LEU A 242 13.76 1.61 3.54
CA LEU A 242 14.14 0.61 4.55
C LEU A 242 15.55 0.02 4.33
N ILE A 243 16.06 0.06 3.10
CA ILE A 243 17.43 -0.35 2.77
C ILE A 243 18.44 0.76 3.12
N MET A 244 18.06 2.03 2.99
CA MET A 244 18.94 3.14 3.36
C MET A 244 19.29 3.12 4.87
N PRO A 245 20.50 3.51 5.28
CA PRO A 245 20.89 3.52 6.70
C PRO A 245 20.04 4.49 7.52
N ALA A 246 19.87 4.23 8.83
CA ALA A 246 18.97 5.00 9.71
C ALA A 246 19.37 6.47 9.87
N VAL A 247 20.64 6.78 9.63
CA VAL A 247 21.22 8.13 9.70
C VAL A 247 20.95 8.93 8.43
N ALA A 248 20.59 8.28 7.31
CA ALA A 248 20.29 8.93 6.04
C ALA A 248 18.83 9.42 5.98
N ASN A 249 18.58 10.39 5.11
CA ASN A 249 17.25 10.96 4.91
C ASN A 249 16.34 10.00 4.13
N ARG A 250 15.57 9.17 4.86
CA ARG A 250 14.68 8.13 4.31
C ARG A 250 13.32 8.67 3.83
N ALA A 251 12.84 9.74 4.48
CA ALA A 251 11.48 10.25 4.32
C ALA A 251 11.12 10.91 2.97
N PRO A 252 12.01 11.64 2.26
CA PRO A 252 11.58 12.44 1.11
C PRO A 252 11.11 11.58 -0.07
N ALA A 253 11.68 10.39 -0.25
CA ALA A 253 11.23 9.46 -1.28
C ALA A 253 9.79 8.99 -1.00
N VAL A 254 9.51 8.56 0.22
CA VAL A 254 8.19 8.02 0.60
C VAL A 254 7.14 9.12 0.63
N ARG A 255 7.41 10.25 1.31
CA ARG A 255 6.49 11.38 1.39
C ARG A 255 6.20 11.99 0.02
N GLY A 256 7.23 12.15 -0.82
CA GLY A 256 7.06 12.65 -2.19
C GLY A 256 6.13 11.77 -3.03
N TRP A 257 6.33 10.45 -3.02
CA TRP A 257 5.44 9.54 -3.74
C TRP A 257 4.01 9.55 -3.18
N ILE A 258 3.83 9.58 -1.86
CA ILE A 258 2.50 9.67 -1.26
C ILE A 258 1.79 10.96 -1.69
N THR A 259 2.49 12.12 -1.69
CA THR A 259 1.90 13.38 -2.13
C THR A 259 1.51 13.39 -3.61
N VAL A 260 2.34 12.77 -4.47
CA VAL A 260 2.04 12.65 -5.91
C VAL A 260 0.83 11.74 -6.13
N LEU A 261 0.79 10.59 -5.46
CA LEU A 261 -0.34 9.66 -5.56
C LEU A 261 -1.63 10.24 -4.99
N TRP A 262 -1.54 10.99 -3.89
CA TRP A 262 -2.67 11.73 -3.32
C TRP A 262 -3.27 12.69 -4.35
N ALA A 263 -2.45 13.50 -5.00
CA ALA A 263 -2.90 14.44 -6.02
C ALA A 263 -3.47 13.73 -7.26
N PHE A 264 -2.81 12.67 -7.72
CA PHE A 264 -3.27 11.87 -8.85
C PHE A 264 -4.64 11.24 -8.60
N TRP A 265 -4.83 10.57 -7.46
CA TRP A 265 -6.12 9.95 -7.11
C TRP A 265 -7.20 10.99 -6.81
N GLY A 266 -6.82 12.16 -6.30
CA GLY A 266 -7.76 13.27 -6.10
C GLY A 266 -8.27 13.82 -7.43
N MET A 267 -7.39 13.95 -8.43
CA MET A 267 -7.77 14.33 -9.79
C MET A 267 -8.68 13.27 -10.43
N VAL A 268 -8.34 11.98 -10.31
CA VAL A 268 -9.19 10.88 -10.80
C VAL A 268 -10.58 10.94 -10.14
N ALA A 269 -10.64 11.08 -8.81
CA ALA A 269 -11.90 11.18 -8.09
C ALA A 269 -12.74 12.39 -8.53
N ALA A 270 -12.11 13.54 -8.76
CA ALA A 270 -12.79 14.74 -9.26
C ALA A 270 -13.33 14.56 -10.69
N LEU A 271 -12.57 13.89 -11.57
CA LEU A 271 -13.03 13.57 -12.93
C LEU A 271 -14.21 12.59 -12.92
N PHE A 272 -14.17 11.56 -12.06
CA PHE A 272 -15.30 10.65 -11.88
C PHE A 272 -16.52 11.37 -11.31
N ALA A 273 -16.33 12.24 -10.32
CA ALA A 273 -17.42 13.03 -9.76
C ALA A 273 -18.07 13.94 -10.80
N TRP A 274 -17.27 14.52 -11.70
CA TRP A 274 -17.79 15.30 -12.82
C TRP A 274 -18.60 14.43 -13.79
N HIS A 275 -18.08 13.25 -14.15
CA HIS A 275 -18.70 12.38 -15.15
C HIS A 275 -20.01 11.78 -14.67
N GLU A 276 -20.03 11.23 -13.46
CA GLU A 276 -21.19 10.57 -12.87
C GLU A 276 -22.17 11.57 -12.22
N THR A 277 -21.80 12.85 -12.14
CA THR A 277 -22.59 13.91 -11.47
C THR A 277 -22.87 13.61 -9.99
N GLU A 278 -21.94 12.93 -9.32
CA GLU A 278 -22.03 12.52 -7.91
C GLU A 278 -20.76 12.90 -7.14
N ILE A 279 -20.88 13.47 -5.95
CA ILE A 279 -19.71 13.87 -5.13
C ILE A 279 -19.05 12.70 -4.39
N ALA A 280 -19.70 11.53 -4.34
CA ALA A 280 -19.25 10.39 -3.56
C ALA A 280 -17.79 9.95 -3.81
N PRO A 281 -17.26 9.91 -5.05
CA PRO A 281 -15.86 9.53 -5.31
C PRO A 281 -14.85 10.45 -4.61
N VAL A 282 -15.12 11.75 -4.57
CA VAL A 282 -14.26 12.75 -3.90
C VAL A 282 -14.31 12.57 -2.39
N MET A 283 -15.49 12.28 -1.82
CA MET A 283 -15.63 11.99 -0.39
C MET A 283 -14.91 10.71 0.02
N VAL A 284 -14.99 9.65 -0.79
CA VAL A 284 -14.26 8.39 -0.57
C VAL A 284 -12.75 8.62 -0.63
N TRP A 285 -12.26 9.37 -1.63
CA TRP A 285 -10.85 9.75 -1.72
C TRP A 285 -10.39 10.54 -0.50
N ALA A 286 -11.16 11.53 -0.04
CA ALA A 286 -10.82 12.35 1.11
C ALA A 286 -10.80 11.51 2.40
N PHE A 287 -11.79 10.63 2.59
CA PHE A 287 -11.84 9.70 3.72
C PHE A 287 -10.62 8.77 3.78
N LEU A 288 -10.31 8.09 2.68
CA LEU A 288 -9.15 7.18 2.60
C LEU A 288 -7.83 7.93 2.79
N SER A 289 -7.72 9.15 2.26
CA SER A 289 -6.56 10.01 2.43
C SER A 289 -6.35 10.41 3.90
N LEU A 290 -7.42 10.80 4.61
CA LEU A 290 -7.35 11.15 6.03
C LEU A 290 -6.87 9.96 6.89
N LEU A 291 -7.38 8.76 6.63
CA LEU A 291 -6.92 7.54 7.31
C LEU A 291 -5.44 7.25 6.98
N ALA A 292 -5.04 7.38 5.72
CA ALA A 292 -3.65 7.17 5.32
C ALA A 292 -2.69 8.16 6.01
N PHE A 293 -3.03 9.46 6.02
CA PHE A 293 -2.21 10.47 6.70
C PHE A 293 -2.19 10.30 8.22
N ALA A 294 -3.26 9.80 8.83
CA ALA A 294 -3.25 9.42 10.24
C ALA A 294 -2.26 8.27 10.52
N VAL A 295 -2.23 7.23 9.67
CA VAL A 295 -1.25 6.13 9.78
C VAL A 295 0.19 6.65 9.63
N PHE A 296 0.47 7.45 8.60
CA PHE A 296 1.81 8.03 8.41
C PHE A 296 2.19 9.03 9.51
N GLY A 297 1.21 9.76 10.07
CA GLY A 297 1.36 10.61 11.23
C GLY A 297 1.74 9.82 12.47
N ALA A 298 1.06 8.70 12.73
CA ALA A 298 1.38 7.79 13.83
C ALA A 298 2.78 7.15 13.69
N ILE A 299 3.14 6.71 12.47
CA ILE A 299 4.49 6.20 12.17
C ILE A 299 5.55 7.29 12.43
N SER A 300 5.26 8.54 12.04
CA SER A 300 6.15 9.68 12.28
C SER A 300 6.25 10.02 13.77
N ALA A 301 5.14 9.94 14.52
CA ALA A 301 5.12 10.14 15.97
C ALA A 301 5.96 9.09 16.72
N SER A 302 6.12 7.88 16.15
CA SER A 302 7.02 6.85 16.66
C SER A 302 8.52 7.13 16.37
N GLY A 303 8.84 8.20 15.65
CA GLY A 303 10.21 8.61 15.37
C GLY A 303 10.94 9.19 16.58
N ALA A 304 12.26 8.96 16.63
CA ALA A 304 13.12 9.59 17.61
C ALA A 304 13.15 11.12 17.41
N PRO A 305 13.15 11.92 18.49
CA PRO A 305 13.33 13.36 18.40
C PRO A 305 14.76 13.72 17.93
N GLY A 306 14.89 14.82 17.19
CA GLY A 306 16.17 15.35 16.71
C GLY A 306 16.56 14.92 15.29
N TYR A 307 17.64 15.53 14.77
CA TYR A 307 18.15 15.28 13.41
C TYR A 307 19.57 14.73 13.44
N SER A 308 19.90 13.86 12.48
CA SER A 308 21.28 13.46 12.27
C SER A 308 22.04 14.55 11.52
N ARG A 309 23.36 14.67 11.76
CA ARG A 309 24.23 15.61 11.06
C ARG A 309 24.17 15.45 9.54
N ARG A 310 23.97 14.21 9.06
CA ARG A 310 23.84 13.89 7.63
C ARG A 310 22.54 14.40 7.01
N VAL A 311 21.44 14.43 7.76
CA VAL A 311 20.17 15.01 7.32
C VAL A 311 20.30 16.53 7.25
N LEU A 312 20.90 17.16 8.26
CA LEU A 312 21.13 18.61 8.29
C LEU A 312 22.08 19.09 7.17
N ALA A 313 23.07 18.27 6.81
CA ALA A 313 23.97 18.58 5.70
C ALA A 313 23.26 18.66 4.33
N GLY A 314 22.08 18.06 4.17
CA GLY A 314 21.27 18.15 2.96
C GLY A 314 20.30 19.33 2.92
N VAL A 315 20.24 20.14 3.98
CA VAL A 315 19.30 21.27 4.10
C VAL A 315 19.80 22.44 3.27
N SER A 316 18.90 23.05 2.50
CA SER A 316 19.19 24.23 1.69
C SER A 316 19.42 25.45 2.60
N PRO A 317 20.41 26.31 2.28
CA PRO A 317 20.62 27.56 3.02
C PRO A 317 19.50 28.59 2.79
N SER A 318 18.71 28.45 1.72
CA SER A 318 17.61 29.38 1.42
C SER A 318 16.39 29.13 2.32
N GLY A 319 15.87 30.19 2.95
CA GLY A 319 14.76 30.09 3.91
C GLY A 319 13.49 29.47 3.34
N GLY A 320 13.10 29.83 2.11
CA GLY A 320 11.89 29.30 1.47
C GLY A 320 11.98 27.80 1.15
N ARG A 321 13.10 27.34 0.55
CA ARG A 321 13.30 25.91 0.26
C ARG A 321 13.45 25.11 1.56
N ARG A 322 14.00 25.70 2.62
CA ARG A 322 14.13 25.07 3.94
C ARG A 322 12.76 24.73 4.54
N THR A 323 11.76 25.61 4.42
CA THR A 323 10.41 25.33 4.92
C THR A 323 9.75 24.17 4.19
N LEU A 324 9.90 24.08 2.86
CA LEU A 324 9.39 22.93 2.10
C LEU A 324 10.17 21.66 2.44
N GLN A 325 11.50 21.74 2.54
CA GLN A 325 12.33 20.60 2.93
C GLN A 325 12.00 20.10 4.33
N PHE A 326 11.63 20.97 5.26
CA PHE A 326 11.21 20.58 6.60
C PHE A 326 10.08 19.55 6.54
N LEU A 327 9.03 19.78 5.74
CA LEU A 327 7.90 18.84 5.63
C LEU A 327 8.30 17.48 5.02
N PHE A 328 9.23 17.45 4.07
CA PHE A 328 9.60 16.21 3.38
C PHE A 328 10.79 15.46 4.00
N PHE A 329 11.59 16.10 4.86
CA PHE A 329 12.79 15.49 5.45
C PHE A 329 12.47 14.60 6.65
N SER A 330 13.35 13.64 6.90
CA SER A 330 13.25 12.70 8.02
C SER A 330 13.30 13.44 9.35
N GLY A 331 12.31 13.17 10.19
CA GLY A 331 12.12 13.74 11.51
C GLY A 331 10.72 13.43 12.00
N ALA A 332 10.56 13.16 13.29
CA ALA A 332 9.27 12.87 13.88
C ALA A 332 8.30 14.04 13.73
N GLU A 333 8.74 15.23 14.16
CA GLU A 333 7.94 16.46 14.12
C GLU A 333 7.63 16.89 12.69
N ASN A 334 8.63 16.81 11.80
CA ASN A 334 8.48 17.07 10.37
C ASN A 334 7.38 16.21 9.73
N GLY A 335 7.35 14.93 10.10
CA GLY A 335 6.37 13.98 9.57
C GLY A 335 4.97 14.19 10.12
N MET A 336 4.86 14.51 11.41
CA MET A 336 3.58 14.87 12.01
C MET A 336 3.03 16.17 11.40
N CYS A 337 3.87 17.19 11.21
CA CYS A 337 3.51 18.41 10.48
C CYS A 337 3.07 18.13 9.05
N TRP A 338 3.84 17.32 8.31
CA TRP A 338 3.48 16.96 6.94
C TRP A 338 2.14 16.24 6.87
N ALA A 339 1.89 15.26 7.75
CA ALA A 339 0.62 14.55 7.82
C ALA A 339 -0.55 15.51 8.11
N LEU A 340 -0.36 16.46 9.05
CA LEU A 340 -1.37 17.46 9.40
C LEU A 340 -1.63 18.46 8.26
N VAL A 341 -0.58 18.92 7.57
CA VAL A 341 -0.74 19.81 6.41
C VAL A 341 -1.48 19.07 5.29
N MET A 342 -1.12 17.82 5.01
CA MET A 342 -1.80 17.03 3.99
C MET A 342 -3.26 16.73 4.35
N SER A 343 -3.59 16.47 5.62
CA SER A 343 -4.97 16.27 6.06
C SER A 343 -5.82 17.56 6.00
N LEU A 344 -5.21 18.72 6.26
CA LEU A 344 -5.89 20.00 6.06
C LEU A 344 -6.11 20.30 4.57
N LEU A 345 -5.13 19.99 3.72
CA LEU A 345 -5.26 20.12 2.26
C LEU A 345 -6.32 19.19 1.68
N THR A 346 -6.47 17.95 2.20
CA THR A 346 -7.56 17.05 1.78
C THR A 346 -8.93 17.62 2.12
N LEU A 347 -9.08 18.18 3.32
CA LEU A 347 -10.35 18.79 3.76
C LEU A 347 -10.68 20.03 2.94
N LEU A 348 -9.67 20.87 2.67
CA LEU A 348 -9.83 22.05 1.83
C LEU A 348 -10.19 21.67 0.38
N ALA A 349 -9.58 20.63 -0.17
CA ALA A 349 -9.94 20.15 -1.51
C ALA A 349 -11.39 19.63 -1.54
N ALA A 350 -11.79 18.82 -0.55
CA ALA A 350 -13.16 18.30 -0.46
C ALA A 350 -14.18 19.44 -0.28
N SER A 351 -13.90 20.42 0.58
CA SER A 351 -14.80 21.56 0.81
C SER A 351 -14.96 22.46 -0.41
N LEU A 352 -13.89 22.69 -1.17
CA LEU A 352 -13.94 23.47 -2.41
C LEU A 352 -14.80 22.77 -3.48
N VAL A 353 -14.68 21.45 -3.60
CA VAL A 353 -15.51 20.68 -4.52
C VAL A 353 -16.97 20.72 -4.07
N GLU A 354 -17.26 20.47 -2.79
CA GLU A 354 -18.63 20.50 -2.28
C GLU A 354 -19.29 21.89 -2.42
N ALA A 355 -18.54 22.97 -2.20
CA ALA A 355 -19.05 24.33 -2.36
C ALA A 355 -19.26 24.72 -3.84
N GLY A 356 -18.49 24.13 -4.77
CA GLY A 356 -18.57 24.43 -6.20
C GLY A 356 -19.61 23.59 -6.96
N CYS A 357 -20.08 22.49 -6.38
CA CYS A 357 -21.01 21.57 -7.05
C CYS A 357 -22.48 22.02 -6.93
N PRO A 358 -23.32 21.80 -7.97
CA PRO A 358 -24.76 22.02 -7.89
C PRO A 358 -25.41 21.16 -6.80
N ASP A 359 -26.53 21.62 -6.25
CA ASP A 359 -27.28 20.90 -5.20
C ASP A 359 -27.70 19.47 -5.61
N SER A 360 -27.80 19.20 -6.91
CA SER A 360 -28.10 17.87 -7.44
C SER A 360 -27.03 16.82 -7.15
N TRP A 361 -25.76 17.22 -6.99
CA TRP A 361 -24.62 16.30 -6.75
C TRP A 361 -24.41 16.03 -5.26
N LYS A 362 -25.10 16.76 -4.39
CA LYS A 362 -24.89 16.69 -2.95
C LYS A 362 -25.32 15.32 -2.39
N PRO A 363 -24.66 14.85 -1.32
CA PRO A 363 -24.86 13.52 -0.80
C PRO A 363 -26.32 13.35 -0.34
N ARG A 364 -27.01 12.30 -0.79
CA ARG A 364 -28.41 12.03 -0.41
C ARG A 364 -28.44 11.06 0.77
N GLY A 365 -29.08 11.45 1.86
CA GLY A 365 -29.20 10.59 3.03
C GLY A 365 -27.92 10.56 3.89
N ASN A 366 -27.43 9.37 4.21
CA ASN A 366 -26.42 9.13 5.25
C ASN A 366 -24.96 9.15 4.74
N ASP A 367 -24.75 9.57 3.50
CA ASP A 367 -23.44 9.65 2.87
C ASP A 367 -22.53 10.66 3.58
N PRO A 368 -21.20 10.45 3.58
CA PRO A 368 -20.27 11.34 4.25
C PRO A 368 -20.22 12.73 3.64
N ASP A 369 -20.41 13.74 4.50
CA ASP A 369 -20.27 15.15 4.14
C ASP A 369 -18.90 15.68 4.60
N THR A 370 -18.46 16.85 4.11
CA THR A 370 -17.18 17.44 4.54
C THR A 370 -17.14 17.67 6.04
N MET A 371 -18.27 17.96 6.68
CA MET A 371 -18.35 18.12 8.13
C MET A 371 -18.02 16.83 8.89
N SER A 372 -18.47 15.67 8.39
CA SER A 372 -18.15 14.36 8.94
C SER A 372 -16.65 14.08 8.84
N LEU A 373 -16.03 14.42 7.71
CA LEU A 373 -14.60 14.27 7.47
C LEU A 373 -13.77 15.22 8.36
N PHE A 374 -14.26 16.44 8.59
CA PHE A 374 -13.64 17.39 9.50
C PHE A 374 -13.58 16.84 10.93
N ILE A 375 -14.71 16.31 11.44
CA ILE A 375 -14.77 15.68 12.76
C ILE A 375 -13.77 14.52 12.86
N LEU A 376 -13.73 13.64 11.85
CA LEU A 376 -12.79 12.53 11.78
C LEU A 376 -11.33 13.02 11.85
N CYS A 377 -10.97 14.03 11.04
CA CYS A 377 -9.62 14.61 11.03
C CYS A 377 -9.23 15.18 12.39
N CYS A 378 -10.14 15.90 13.05
CA CYS A 378 -9.91 16.47 14.38
C CYS A 378 -9.65 15.38 15.43
N TYR A 379 -10.46 14.31 15.46
CA TYR A 379 -10.23 13.20 16.38
C TYR A 379 -8.91 12.48 16.10
N LEU A 380 -8.61 12.12 14.85
CA LEU A 380 -7.35 11.48 14.48
C LEU A 380 -6.14 12.33 14.89
N THR A 381 -6.22 13.65 14.67
CA THR A 381 -5.19 14.60 15.10
C THR A 381 -5.06 14.61 16.62
N THR A 382 -6.18 14.66 17.35
CA THR A 382 -6.20 14.65 18.82
C THR A 382 -5.51 13.41 19.38
N TYR A 383 -5.79 12.21 18.87
CA TYR A 383 -5.17 10.98 19.37
C TYR A 383 -3.67 10.95 19.10
N ILE A 384 -3.23 11.26 17.88
CA ILE A 384 -1.81 11.18 17.49
C ILE A 384 -0.98 12.25 18.22
N TRP A 385 -1.43 13.51 18.16
CA TRP A 385 -0.69 14.62 18.77
C TRP A 385 -0.82 14.61 20.29
N GLY A 386 -1.99 14.26 20.83
CA GLY A 386 -2.23 14.14 22.26
C GLY A 386 -1.33 13.10 22.91
N VAL A 387 -1.24 11.89 22.33
CA VAL A 387 -0.36 10.83 22.85
C VAL A 387 1.11 11.21 22.73
N ARG A 388 1.53 11.90 21.65
CA ARG A 388 2.90 12.40 21.53
C ARG A 388 3.23 13.45 22.59
N GLY A 389 2.32 14.37 22.86
CA GLY A 389 2.46 15.40 23.90
C GLY A 389 2.54 14.78 25.30
N LEU A 390 1.62 13.85 25.60
CA LEU A 390 1.62 13.09 26.86
C LEU A 390 2.88 12.25 27.05
N TRP A 391 3.41 11.65 25.98
CA TRP A 391 4.67 10.93 26.04
C TRP A 391 5.83 11.85 26.44
N ARG A 392 5.93 13.04 25.84
CA ARG A 392 7.00 13.98 26.19
C ARG A 392 6.87 14.57 27.59
N GLY A 393 5.64 14.82 28.03
CA GLY A 393 5.37 15.39 29.36
C GLY A 393 5.56 14.37 30.49
N LEU A 394 4.92 13.20 30.39
CA LEU A 394 4.73 12.29 31.53
C LEU A 394 5.17 10.85 31.23
N LEU A 395 4.93 10.34 30.01
CA LEU A 395 5.09 8.91 29.71
C LEU A 395 6.49 8.54 29.19
N HIS A 396 7.42 9.48 29.03
CA HIS A 396 8.78 9.22 28.56
C HIS A 396 9.54 8.24 29.47
N ARG A 397 9.15 8.17 30.76
CA ARG A 397 9.72 7.25 31.75
C ARG A 397 9.17 5.82 31.64
N TRP A 398 8.01 5.64 31.02
CA TRP A 398 7.26 4.38 31.04
C TRP A 398 7.48 3.53 29.78
N PHE A 399 7.65 4.15 28.61
CA PHE A 399 7.89 3.40 27.38
C PHE A 399 8.69 4.20 26.33
N THR A 400 9.29 3.49 25.38
CA THR A 400 10.15 4.07 24.34
C THR A 400 9.37 4.83 23.26
N CYS A 401 9.99 5.87 22.67
CA CYS A 401 9.39 6.66 21.58
C CYS A 401 8.89 5.82 20.39
N ARG A 402 9.44 4.62 20.17
CA ARG A 402 9.07 3.73 19.06
C ARG A 402 7.62 3.23 19.15
N LEU A 403 7.06 3.17 20.36
CA LEU A 403 5.72 2.67 20.61
C LEU A 403 4.65 3.78 20.60
N THR A 404 5.02 5.06 20.53
CA THR A 404 4.08 6.19 20.67
C THR A 404 2.94 6.14 19.65
N GLY A 405 3.21 5.81 18.38
CA GLY A 405 2.17 5.64 17.36
C GLY A 405 1.25 4.44 17.61
N VAL A 406 1.80 3.32 18.07
CA VAL A 406 1.02 2.11 18.43
C VAL A 406 0.08 2.41 19.60
N VAL A 407 0.61 3.11 20.62
CA VAL A 407 -0.18 3.55 21.78
C VAL A 407 -1.30 4.50 21.35
N ALA A 408 -1.06 5.40 20.38
CA ALA A 408 -2.11 6.26 19.85
C ALA A 408 -3.27 5.48 19.23
N VAL A 409 -2.97 4.43 18.46
CA VAL A 409 -4.00 3.54 17.88
C VAL A 409 -4.72 2.74 18.95
N ILE A 410 -4.00 2.18 19.93
CA ILE A 410 -4.62 1.44 21.04
C ILE A 410 -5.54 2.35 21.86
N VAL A 411 -5.10 3.56 22.20
CA VAL A 411 -5.91 4.55 22.92
C VAL A 411 -7.14 4.93 22.12
N MET A 412 -7.02 5.15 20.80
CA MET A 412 -8.16 5.40 19.93
C MET A 412 -9.18 4.25 19.97
N LEU A 413 -8.70 3.00 19.86
CA LEU A 413 -9.57 1.81 19.91
C LEU A 413 -10.23 1.62 21.29
N LEU A 414 -9.49 1.85 22.38
CA LEU A 414 -10.03 1.76 23.74
C LEU A 414 -11.06 2.86 24.02
N VAL A 415 -10.75 4.10 23.64
CA VAL A 415 -11.66 5.24 23.81
C VAL A 415 -12.91 5.07 22.95
N TRP A 416 -12.82 4.36 21.82
CA TRP A 416 -13.98 3.98 21.03
C TRP A 416 -14.79 2.82 21.64
N ALA A 417 -14.12 1.77 22.14
CA ALA A 417 -14.78 0.54 22.61
C ALA A 417 -15.34 0.64 24.05
N ILE A 418 -14.62 1.29 24.97
CA ILE A 418 -15.00 1.36 26.39
C ILE A 418 -16.38 2.00 26.60
N PRO A 419 -16.70 3.15 25.98
CA PRO A 419 -18.04 3.73 26.09
C PRO A 419 -19.12 2.77 25.59
N GLN A 420 -18.89 2.05 24.48
CA GLN A 420 -19.86 1.09 23.96
C GLN A 420 -20.15 -0.05 24.95
N ILE A 421 -19.13 -0.55 25.63
CA ILE A 421 -19.29 -1.58 26.67
C ILE A 421 -20.07 -1.02 27.87
N MET A 422 -19.74 0.20 28.31
CA MET A 422 -20.45 0.86 29.42
C MET A 422 -21.92 1.17 29.08
N ALA A 423 -22.24 1.41 27.80
CA ALA A 423 -23.59 1.71 27.33
C ALA A 423 -24.52 0.48 27.22
N LEU A 424 -24.02 -0.75 27.36
CA LEU A 424 -24.82 -1.98 27.20
C LEU A 424 -25.95 -2.11 28.26
N GLY A 425 -25.86 -1.38 29.37
CA GLY A 425 -26.86 -1.36 30.46
C GLY A 425 -27.53 -0.01 30.75
N SER A 426 -27.13 1.08 30.08
CA SER A 426 -27.69 2.42 30.36
C SER A 426 -28.84 2.77 29.41
N PRO A 427 -29.92 3.43 29.90
CA PRO A 427 -31.01 3.91 29.04
C PRO A 427 -30.55 5.00 28.05
N ASP A 428 -29.58 5.84 28.44
CA ASP A 428 -29.03 6.91 27.60
C ASP A 428 -27.83 6.47 26.75
N LYS A 429 -28.11 5.61 25.77
CA LYS A 429 -27.09 5.15 24.81
C LYS A 429 -26.50 6.28 23.94
N ARG A 430 -27.15 7.46 23.88
CA ARG A 430 -26.78 8.57 22.98
C ARG A 430 -25.52 9.31 23.44
N VAL A 431 -25.43 9.72 24.70
CA VAL A 431 -24.28 10.49 25.22
C VAL A 431 -23.00 9.65 25.21
N VAL A 432 -23.14 8.37 25.52
CA VAL A 432 -22.01 7.44 25.55
C VAL A 432 -21.47 7.13 24.15
N TRP A 433 -22.33 7.16 23.12
CA TRP A 433 -21.92 7.03 21.72
C TRP A 433 -21.15 8.23 21.18
N VAL A 434 -21.31 9.41 21.82
CA VAL A 434 -20.74 10.68 21.37
C VAL A 434 -19.28 10.84 21.80
N PHE A 435 -18.92 10.31 22.97
CA PHE A 435 -17.62 10.55 23.56
C PHE A 435 -16.52 9.72 22.88
N GLY A 436 -15.58 10.39 22.22
CA GLY A 436 -14.35 9.78 21.72
C GLY A 436 -14.53 8.82 20.54
N ASN A 437 -15.66 8.91 19.83
CA ASN A 437 -15.89 8.14 18.62
C ASN A 437 -15.44 8.93 17.36
N PRO A 438 -14.36 8.52 16.67
CA PRO A 438 -13.88 9.22 15.47
C PRO A 438 -14.84 9.13 14.28
N PHE A 439 -15.77 8.16 14.29
CA PHE A 439 -16.77 7.94 13.23
C PHE A 439 -18.14 8.56 13.56
N ILE A 440 -18.24 9.34 14.62
CA ILE A 440 -19.50 9.99 15.00
C ILE A 440 -20.08 10.89 13.91
N GLY A 441 -19.21 11.54 13.15
CA GLY A 441 -19.60 12.46 12.09
C GLY A 441 -20.45 11.81 10.99
N PHE A 442 -20.43 10.48 10.88
CA PHE A 442 -21.21 9.71 9.89
C PHE A 442 -22.64 9.41 10.36
N ASN A 443 -23.00 9.76 11.60
CA ASN A 443 -24.35 9.60 12.12
C ASN A 443 -25.11 10.93 12.05
N LYS A 444 -25.87 11.15 10.96
CA LYS A 444 -26.63 12.39 10.74
C LYS A 444 -27.88 12.55 11.63
N LYS A 445 -28.15 11.61 12.54
CA LYS A 445 -29.25 11.73 13.52
C LYS A 445 -28.90 12.65 14.71
N MET A 446 -27.67 13.17 14.78
CA MET A 446 -27.18 14.02 15.87
C MET A 446 -26.79 15.40 15.35
N ASP A 447 -26.87 16.41 16.22
CA ASP A 447 -26.40 17.75 15.91
C ASP A 447 -24.88 17.76 15.78
N LEU A 448 -24.40 17.84 14.54
CA LEU A 448 -22.97 17.74 14.21
C LEU A 448 -22.16 18.98 14.64
N ILE A 449 -22.79 20.15 14.77
CA ILE A 449 -22.13 21.43 15.07
C ILE A 449 -21.40 21.41 16.43
N PRO A 450 -22.05 21.07 17.56
CA PRO A 450 -21.37 20.99 18.86
C PRO A 450 -20.27 19.91 18.90
N ILE A 451 -20.44 18.82 18.16
CA ILE A 451 -19.45 17.75 18.06
C ILE A 451 -18.21 18.24 17.29
N ALA A 452 -18.42 18.95 16.18
CA ALA A 452 -17.34 19.53 15.40
C ALA A 452 -16.54 20.58 16.19
N THR A 453 -17.20 21.45 16.95
CA THR A 453 -16.51 22.47 17.76
C THR A 453 -15.70 21.85 18.89
N THR A 454 -16.26 20.86 19.60
CA THR A 454 -15.53 20.14 20.65
C THR A 454 -14.33 19.36 20.09
N ALA A 455 -14.49 18.65 18.98
CA ALA A 455 -13.40 17.95 18.31
C ALA A 455 -12.30 18.93 17.85
N ALA A 456 -12.68 20.09 17.30
CA ALA A 456 -11.73 21.12 16.87
C ALA A 456 -10.94 21.70 18.06
N ILE A 457 -11.60 21.96 19.19
CA ILE A 457 -10.94 22.42 20.42
C ILE A 457 -9.94 21.37 20.92
N CYS A 458 -10.33 20.09 20.98
CA CYS A 458 -9.44 19.01 21.39
C CYS A 458 -8.22 18.89 20.48
N ALA A 459 -8.40 18.99 19.16
CA ALA A 459 -7.31 18.94 18.19
C ALA A 459 -6.36 20.14 18.37
N ALA A 460 -6.91 21.35 18.55
CA ALA A 460 -6.13 22.56 18.79
C ALA A 460 -5.30 22.47 20.07
N VAL A 461 -5.89 21.97 21.17
CA VAL A 461 -5.18 21.74 22.44
C VAL A 461 -4.06 20.71 22.28
N ALA A 462 -4.31 19.60 21.56
CA ALA A 462 -3.32 18.57 21.31
C ALA A 462 -2.13 19.09 20.47
N VAL A 463 -2.38 19.92 19.46
CA VAL A 463 -1.34 20.57 18.66
C VAL A 463 -0.59 21.61 19.49
N ALA A 464 -1.30 22.45 20.25
CA ALA A 464 -0.72 23.48 21.12
C ALA A 464 0.21 22.87 22.17
N ALA A 465 -0.17 21.72 22.75
CA ALA A 465 0.68 20.99 23.69
C ALA A 465 2.04 20.66 23.07
N ASN A 466 2.13 20.36 21.78
CA ASN A 466 3.38 20.00 21.10
C ASN A 466 4.16 21.20 20.54
N LEU A 467 3.58 22.41 20.57
CA LEU A 467 4.10 23.58 19.87
C LEU A 467 5.52 23.98 20.29
N LYS A 468 5.82 23.92 21.60
CA LYS A 468 7.15 24.25 22.14
C LYS A 468 8.26 23.45 21.46
N TRP A 469 8.02 22.16 21.24
CA TRP A 469 9.03 21.29 20.63
C TRP A 469 9.05 21.36 19.11
N LEU A 470 7.92 21.65 18.48
CA LEU A 470 7.84 21.89 17.05
C LEU A 470 8.66 23.14 16.69
N VAL A 471 8.55 24.21 17.49
CA VAL A 471 9.37 25.42 17.34
C VAL A 471 10.85 25.11 17.54
N ALA A 472 11.22 24.29 18.54
CA ALA A 472 12.60 23.85 18.72
C ALA A 472 13.11 23.06 17.50
N ALA A 473 12.32 22.12 16.98
CA ALA A 473 12.67 21.34 15.80
C ALA A 473 12.89 22.22 14.55
N ILE A 474 12.07 23.25 14.35
CA ILE A 474 12.26 24.23 13.25
C ILE A 474 13.56 25.02 13.43
N ARG A 475 13.89 25.42 14.67
CA ARG A 475 15.13 26.13 14.99
C ARG A 475 16.37 25.26 14.80
N ASP A 476 16.28 23.98 15.13
CA ASP A 476 17.39 23.03 14.98
C ASP A 476 17.60 22.57 13.53
N PHE A 477 16.62 22.80 12.64
CA PHE A 477 16.67 22.43 11.22
C PHE A 477 17.46 23.45 10.37
N ILE A 478 18.71 23.70 10.76
CA ILE A 478 19.62 24.62 10.07
C ILE A 478 20.81 23.81 9.52
N PRO A 479 21.31 24.11 8.30
CA PRO A 479 22.50 23.45 7.79
C PRO A 479 23.68 23.65 8.75
N PRO A 480 24.52 22.62 8.97
CA PRO A 480 25.67 22.74 9.84
C PRO A 480 26.60 23.83 9.30
N ALA A 481 27.19 24.62 10.20
CA ALA A 481 28.21 25.59 9.83
C ALA A 481 29.30 24.91 8.99
N PRO A 482 29.80 25.55 7.91
CA PRO A 482 30.90 24.99 7.14
C PRO A 482 32.03 24.70 8.11
N ALA A 483 32.57 23.47 8.06
CA ALA A 483 33.69 23.11 8.90
C ALA A 483 34.81 24.12 8.64
N THR A 484 35.11 24.95 9.63
CA THR A 484 36.29 25.81 9.58
C THR A 484 37.48 24.87 9.46
N GLN A 485 38.03 24.81 8.25
CA GLN A 485 39.26 24.11 7.96
C GLN A 485 40.32 24.83 8.79
N LYS A 486 40.61 24.33 10.00
CA LYS A 486 41.86 24.65 10.68
C LYS A 486 42.96 24.13 9.76
N ARG A 487 43.42 24.97 8.83
CA ARG A 487 44.78 24.88 8.30
C ARG A 487 45.66 24.98 9.55
N GLY A 488 46.22 23.84 9.95
CA GLY A 488 47.41 23.85 10.78
C GLY A 488 48.50 24.56 10.00
N ASP A 489 49.24 25.37 10.75
CA ASP A 489 50.29 26.31 10.35
C ASP A 489 51.30 25.77 9.31
#